data_AF-A0A7C1XEV5-F1
#
_entry.id   AF-A0A7C1XEV5-F1
#
_cell.length_a   1.000
_cell.length_b   1.000
_cell.length_c   1.000
_cell.angle_alpha   90.00
_cell.angle_beta   90.00
_cell.angle_gamma   90.00
#
_symmetry.space_group_name_H-M   'P 1'
#
loop_
_entity.id
_entity.type
_entity.pdbx_description
1 polymer ?
#
loop_
_entity_poly.entity_id
_entity_poly.type
_entity_poly.pdbx_seq_one_letter_code
_entity_poly.pdbx_strand_id
1 'polypeptide(L)'
;MEDTAQSKAGLVVLLLLLPVLIWITGWYTRHHLNQFIVDIAEAEFGPLTARQRERIHLSVLCQDPEVSKEDICFYYQAGGWLQWGSFLSAVGGLGLLWFVNHQANQSRNHYEQLPQRFRQAVQAAGLGAGCLGVTLTVLLAGALALVMVIIAERIWVGLLIGIVIVGGAAALSTASAALSWGKPLEHTEIASIIGWDDAPRLWRLIHEVAQDIGTSPPDNLILTLDPSCYAVEVPVTTPDGQLDGRTLCLSLGLLYLFDERELRAVIAHELAHFHGEGTRYSREYAPTFRAAADALENLRQSLGRDLRALGVLPLLPIFAFTIERFAHVTAEHSREREFLADETAAHVAGSTAIATALAKVAVAAITWRVYLRQFLEDPDDAPPAASAFAWLSARILDEFLPPPWLATGKTPHPIDTHPPLEARFEALGLTLQEVWLNVKPAPVAAATLVPDIVELEAELFAHFQTLTDLLRRVLKAKETQSSSTQ
;
A
#
# COMPACT_ATOMS: atom_id res chain seq x y z
N MET A 1 4.92 5.61 12.55
CA MET A 1 6.32 5.65 13.02
C MET A 1 6.85 4.26 13.34
N GLU A 2 6.04 3.37 13.93
CA GLU A 2 6.41 1.99 14.24
C GLU A 2 6.71 1.14 12.98
N ASP A 3 5.90 1.28 11.92
CA ASP A 3 6.10 0.55 10.66
C ASP A 3 7.39 0.90 9.92
N THR A 4 7.83 2.16 10.01
CA THR A 4 9.04 2.64 9.35
C THR A 4 10.30 2.09 10.00
N ALA A 5 10.26 1.83 11.31
CA ALA A 5 11.36 1.20 12.05
C ALA A 5 11.46 -0.31 11.71
N GLN A 6 10.32 -1.00 11.61
CA GLN A 6 10.27 -2.41 11.23
C GLN A 6 10.73 -2.62 9.77
N SER A 7 10.31 -1.75 8.85
CA SER A 7 10.74 -1.75 7.45
C SER A 7 12.28 -1.61 7.31
N LYS A 8 12.89 -0.67 8.04
CA LYS A 8 14.35 -0.47 8.05
C LYS A 8 15.10 -1.65 8.66
N ALA A 9 14.60 -2.22 9.76
CA ALA A 9 15.19 -3.41 10.36
C ALA A 9 15.15 -4.61 9.41
N GLY A 10 14.04 -4.80 8.69
CA GLY A 10 13.91 -5.83 7.67
C GLY A 10 14.93 -5.69 6.53
N LEU A 11 15.15 -4.47 6.03
CA LEU A 11 16.18 -4.20 5.02
C LEU A 11 17.59 -4.53 5.51
N VAL A 12 17.92 -4.17 6.76
CA VAL A 12 19.23 -4.47 7.36
C VAL A 12 19.43 -5.98 7.49
N VAL A 13 18.41 -6.71 7.93
CA VAL A 13 18.48 -8.17 8.03
C VAL A 13 18.70 -8.79 6.65
N LEU A 14 17.89 -8.40 5.67
CA LEU A 14 17.90 -8.98 4.32
C LEU A 14 19.20 -8.68 3.56
N LEU A 15 19.65 -7.42 3.57
CA LEU A 15 20.70 -6.93 2.69
C LEU A 15 22.08 -6.94 3.34
N LEU A 16 22.16 -7.03 4.67
CA LEU A 16 23.44 -6.98 5.39
C LEU A 16 23.62 -8.22 6.27
N LEU A 17 22.76 -8.45 7.26
CA LEU A 17 23.02 -9.50 8.26
C LEU A 17 23.00 -10.90 7.66
N LEU A 18 21.99 -11.25 6.87
CA LEU A 18 21.89 -12.56 6.25
C LEU A 18 23.04 -12.84 5.27
N PRO A 19 23.37 -11.93 4.32
CA PRO A 19 24.57 -12.08 3.51
C PRO A 19 25.86 -12.23 4.31
N VAL A 20 26.05 -11.44 5.38
CA VAL A 20 27.24 -11.53 6.24
C VAL A 20 27.33 -12.89 6.94
N LEU A 21 26.22 -13.42 7.46
CA LEU A 21 26.21 -14.75 8.10
C LEU A 21 26.54 -15.86 7.10
N ILE A 22 25.99 -15.80 5.89
CA ILE A 22 26.30 -16.74 4.81
C ILE A 22 27.78 -16.63 4.41
N TRP A 23 28.30 -15.40 4.31
CA TRP A 23 29.71 -15.15 4.01
C TRP A 23 30.63 -15.74 5.07
N ILE A 24 30.32 -15.51 6.35
CA ILE A 24 31.06 -16.06 7.50
C ILE A 24 31.01 -17.58 7.47
N THR A 25 29.87 -18.19 7.13
CA THR A 25 29.74 -19.63 6.99
C THR A 25 30.69 -20.17 5.92
N GLY A 26 30.73 -19.54 4.74
CA GLY A 26 31.65 -19.90 3.67
C GLY A 26 33.13 -19.73 4.07
N TRP A 27 33.46 -18.65 4.78
CA TRP A 27 34.80 -18.42 5.33
C TRP A 27 35.19 -19.52 6.33
N TYR A 28 34.31 -19.82 7.29
CA TYR A 28 34.53 -20.83 8.32
C TYR A 28 34.75 -22.21 7.70
N THR A 29 33.91 -22.62 6.74
CA THR A 29 34.07 -23.88 6.02
C THR A 29 35.45 -24.00 5.38
N ARG A 30 35.87 -22.98 4.62
CA ARG A 30 37.18 -22.99 3.95
C ARG A 30 38.34 -23.00 4.94
N HIS A 31 38.21 -22.31 6.06
CA HIS A 31 39.24 -22.28 7.09
C HIS A 31 39.35 -23.64 7.79
N HIS A 32 38.22 -24.20 8.22
CA HIS A 32 38.13 -25.49 8.90
C HIS A 32 38.72 -26.62 8.04
N LEU A 33 38.33 -26.72 6.77
CA LEU A 33 38.82 -27.76 5.87
C LEU A 33 40.34 -27.66 5.60
N ASN A 34 40.89 -26.43 5.56
CA ASN A 34 42.34 -26.27 5.45
C ASN A 34 43.06 -26.73 6.72
N GLN A 35 42.55 -26.39 7.91
CA GLN A 35 43.14 -26.85 9.16
C GLN A 35 43.08 -28.37 9.27
N PHE A 36 41.95 -28.98 8.89
CA PHE A 36 41.78 -30.42 8.86
C PHE A 36 42.85 -31.15 8.02
N ILE A 37 43.18 -30.64 6.83
CA ILE A 37 44.25 -31.20 5.99
C ILE A 37 45.63 -31.02 6.64
N VAL A 38 45.89 -29.87 7.27
CA VAL A 38 47.13 -29.62 7.99
C VAL A 38 47.29 -30.58 9.16
N ASP A 39 46.23 -30.78 9.96
CA ASP A 39 46.23 -31.66 11.12
C ASP A 39 46.49 -33.12 10.71
N ILE A 40 45.86 -33.60 9.63
CA ILE A 40 46.12 -34.95 9.08
C ILE A 40 47.57 -35.06 8.62
N ALA A 41 48.08 -34.07 7.88
CA ALA A 41 49.43 -34.12 7.36
C ALA A 41 50.49 -34.03 8.47
N GLU A 42 50.26 -33.25 9.52
CA GLU A 42 51.17 -33.18 10.69
C GLU A 42 51.11 -34.47 11.53
N ALA A 43 49.95 -35.14 11.61
CA ALA A 43 49.82 -36.44 12.25
C ALA A 43 50.57 -37.56 11.51
N GLU A 44 50.55 -37.54 10.18
CA GLU A 44 51.17 -38.56 9.32
C GLU A 44 52.69 -38.32 9.12
N PHE A 45 53.08 -37.06 8.87
CA PHE A 45 54.44 -36.69 8.44
C PHE A 45 55.24 -35.89 9.48
N GLY A 46 54.64 -35.57 10.63
CA GLY A 46 55.25 -34.73 11.66
C GLY A 46 55.15 -33.22 11.37
N PRO A 47 55.77 -32.36 12.20
CA PRO A 47 55.60 -30.91 12.12
C PRO A 47 56.01 -30.32 10.76
N LEU A 48 55.09 -29.61 10.12
CA LEU A 48 55.31 -29.05 8.80
C LEU A 48 55.96 -27.66 8.86
N THR A 49 56.90 -27.41 7.95
CA THR A 49 57.45 -26.06 7.74
C THR A 49 56.39 -25.14 7.12
N ALA A 50 56.58 -23.81 7.25
CA ALA A 50 55.66 -22.83 6.65
C ALA A 50 55.45 -23.02 5.14
N ARG A 51 56.52 -23.36 4.40
CA ARG A 51 56.46 -23.65 2.96
C ARG A 51 55.69 -24.93 2.65
N GLN A 52 55.78 -25.95 3.51
CA GLN A 52 55.02 -27.18 3.33
C GLN A 52 53.53 -26.93 3.60
N ARG A 53 53.19 -26.17 4.66
CA ARG A 53 51.80 -25.77 4.95
C ARG A 53 51.15 -25.01 3.80
N GLU A 54 51.87 -24.09 3.15
CA GLU A 54 51.35 -23.34 2.01
C GLU A 54 51.04 -24.24 0.80
N ARG A 55 51.81 -25.32 0.58
CA ARG A 55 51.61 -26.23 -0.56
C ARG A 55 50.46 -27.21 -0.37
N ILE A 56 50.10 -27.53 0.87
CA ILE A 56 49.01 -28.46 1.18
C ILE A 56 47.67 -27.75 1.40
N HIS A 57 47.62 -26.42 1.24
CA HIS A 57 46.36 -25.70 1.26
C HIS A 57 45.43 -26.20 0.13
N LEU A 58 44.14 -26.35 0.44
CA LEU A 58 43.15 -26.82 -0.52
C LEU A 58 43.00 -25.89 -1.73
N SER A 59 43.35 -24.60 -1.61
CA SER A 59 43.41 -23.69 -2.75
C SER A 59 44.44 -24.09 -3.81
N VAL A 60 45.47 -24.86 -3.43
CA VAL A 60 46.52 -25.37 -4.31
C VAL A 60 46.21 -26.82 -4.69
N LEU A 61 45.92 -27.69 -3.71
CA LEU A 61 45.67 -29.11 -3.94
C LEU A 61 44.48 -29.36 -4.88
N CYS A 62 43.39 -28.61 -4.74
CA CYS A 62 42.21 -28.79 -5.58
C CYS A 62 42.37 -28.28 -7.02
N GLN A 63 43.54 -27.74 -7.39
CA GLN A 63 43.89 -27.43 -8.78
C GLN A 63 44.42 -28.66 -9.53
N ASP A 64 44.87 -29.70 -8.80
CA ASP A 64 45.31 -30.95 -9.40
C ASP A 64 44.10 -31.76 -9.92
N PRO A 65 44.07 -32.17 -11.20
CA PRO A 65 42.99 -32.96 -11.76
C PRO A 65 42.67 -34.25 -11.01
N GLU A 66 43.66 -34.88 -10.37
CA GLU A 66 43.46 -36.13 -9.61
C GLU A 66 42.75 -35.87 -8.28
N VAL A 67 43.11 -34.79 -7.59
CA VAL A 67 42.55 -34.43 -6.26
C VAL A 67 41.25 -33.63 -6.37
N SER A 68 41.05 -32.90 -7.48
CA SER A 68 39.89 -32.02 -7.69
C SER A 68 38.53 -32.72 -7.63
N LYS A 69 38.49 -34.05 -7.79
CA LYS A 69 37.27 -34.87 -7.77
C LYS A 69 36.85 -35.31 -6.37
N GLU A 70 37.70 -35.10 -5.37
CA GLU A 70 37.40 -35.46 -3.99
C GLU A 70 36.34 -34.53 -3.39
N ASP A 71 35.46 -35.07 -2.55
CA ASP A 71 34.34 -34.33 -1.94
C ASP A 71 34.82 -33.12 -1.13
N ILE A 72 36.01 -33.20 -0.52
CA ILE A 72 36.60 -32.08 0.23
C ILE A 72 36.85 -30.86 -0.66
N CYS A 73 37.24 -31.06 -1.92
CA CYS A 73 37.43 -29.99 -2.88
C CYS A 73 36.09 -29.36 -3.28
N PHE A 74 35.02 -30.15 -3.39
CA PHE A 74 33.68 -29.63 -3.60
C PHE A 74 33.23 -28.75 -2.43
N TYR A 75 33.36 -29.19 -1.19
CA TYR A 75 32.97 -28.39 -0.02
C TYR A 75 33.80 -27.11 0.12
N TYR A 76 35.10 -27.18 -0.18
CA TYR A 76 35.97 -26.01 -0.20
C TYR A 76 35.52 -24.97 -1.25
N GLN A 77 35.20 -25.41 -2.46
CA GLN A 77 34.68 -24.53 -3.52
C GLN A 77 33.30 -23.99 -3.18
N ALA A 78 32.40 -24.81 -2.63
CA ALA A 78 31.07 -24.40 -2.19
C ALA A 78 31.15 -23.27 -1.14
N GLY A 79 32.08 -23.34 -0.19
CA GLY A 79 32.35 -22.24 0.74
C GLY A 79 32.77 -20.94 0.03
N GLY A 80 33.53 -21.04 -1.07
CA GLY A 80 33.89 -19.90 -1.92
C GLY A 80 32.70 -19.31 -2.67
N TRP A 81 31.81 -20.17 -3.20
CA TRP A 81 30.57 -19.74 -3.84
C TRP A 81 29.63 -19.02 -2.86
N LEU A 82 29.54 -19.47 -1.60
CA LEU A 82 28.78 -18.77 -0.57
C LEU A 82 29.31 -17.36 -0.31
N GLN A 83 30.64 -17.20 -0.24
CA GLN A 83 31.28 -15.88 -0.04
C GLN A 83 30.99 -14.92 -1.20
N TRP A 84 31.21 -15.36 -2.45
CA TRP A 84 30.96 -14.50 -3.62
C TRP A 84 29.48 -14.24 -3.85
N GLY A 85 28.64 -15.27 -3.70
CA GLY A 85 27.19 -15.15 -3.89
C GLY A 85 26.55 -14.20 -2.88
N SER A 86 26.96 -14.27 -1.60
CA SER A 86 26.47 -13.36 -0.56
C SER A 86 26.94 -11.91 -0.78
N PHE A 87 28.19 -11.71 -1.21
CA PHE A 87 28.68 -10.39 -1.56
C PHE A 87 27.89 -9.77 -2.73
N LEU A 88 27.71 -10.53 -3.82
CA LEU A 88 26.97 -10.08 -5.00
C LEU A 88 25.49 -9.83 -4.70
N SER A 89 24.86 -10.65 -3.85
CA SER A 89 23.46 -10.46 -3.47
C SER A 89 23.27 -9.18 -2.63
N ALA A 90 24.19 -8.89 -1.70
CA ALA A 90 24.17 -7.64 -0.93
C ALA A 90 24.35 -6.41 -1.83
N VAL A 91 25.34 -6.43 -2.73
CA VAL A 91 25.57 -5.33 -3.69
C VAL A 91 24.38 -5.16 -4.63
N GLY A 92 23.81 -6.25 -5.15
CA GLY A 92 22.63 -6.22 -6.02
C GLY A 92 21.40 -5.64 -5.32
N GLY A 93 21.15 -6.03 -4.07
CA GLY A 93 20.05 -5.50 -3.27
C GLY A 93 20.21 -4.00 -2.95
N LEU A 94 21.42 -3.54 -2.61
CA LEU A 94 21.71 -2.12 -2.44
C LEU A 94 21.56 -1.33 -3.75
N GLY A 95 22.00 -1.89 -4.87
CA GLY A 95 21.80 -1.31 -6.20
C GLY A 95 20.33 -1.17 -6.56
N LEU A 96 19.49 -2.13 -6.18
CA LEU A 96 18.04 -2.06 -6.36
C LEU A 96 17.41 -0.93 -5.55
N LEU A 97 17.77 -0.78 -4.26
CA LEU A 97 17.28 0.32 -3.43
C LEU A 97 17.73 1.68 -3.98
N TRP A 98 18.97 1.77 -4.47
CA TRP A 98 19.48 2.97 -5.11
C TRP A 98 18.66 3.31 -6.36
N PHE A 99 18.38 2.32 -7.23
CA PHE A 99 17.57 2.51 -8.43
C PHE A 99 16.16 3.02 -8.10
N VAL A 100 15.47 2.38 -7.15
CA VAL A 100 14.14 2.82 -6.69
C VAL A 100 14.18 4.25 -6.16
N ASN A 101 15.16 4.57 -5.31
CA ASN A 101 15.33 5.92 -4.77
C ASN A 101 15.63 6.94 -5.87
N HIS A 102 16.43 6.56 -6.86
CA HIS A 102 16.75 7.41 -8.01
C HIS A 102 15.51 7.73 -8.83
N GLN A 103 14.70 6.71 -9.17
CA GLN A 103 13.44 6.89 -9.90
C GLN A 103 12.46 7.77 -9.15
N ALA A 104 12.30 7.55 -7.83
CA ALA A 104 11.47 8.39 -6.99
C ALA A 104 11.99 9.84 -6.99
N ASN A 105 13.27 10.07 -6.71
CA ASN A 105 13.82 11.41 -6.60
C ASN A 105 13.80 12.18 -7.93
N GLN A 106 14.04 11.52 -9.07
CA GLN A 106 13.90 12.21 -10.35
C GLN A 106 12.44 12.63 -10.61
N SER A 107 11.45 11.90 -10.07
CA SER A 107 10.02 12.22 -10.24
C SER A 107 9.59 13.49 -9.50
N ARG A 108 10.41 14.00 -8.57
CA ARG A 108 10.20 15.32 -7.93
C ARG A 108 10.18 16.48 -8.92
N ASN A 109 11.00 16.39 -9.97
CA ASN A 109 11.19 17.49 -10.92
C ASN A 109 10.43 17.28 -12.24
N HIS A 110 9.88 16.07 -12.47
CA HIS A 110 9.22 15.68 -13.71
C HIS A 110 7.95 14.89 -13.40
N TYR A 111 6.95 15.59 -12.86
CA TYR A 111 5.72 14.99 -12.37
C TYR A 111 4.91 14.27 -13.46
N GLU A 112 4.97 14.76 -14.70
CA GLU A 112 4.37 14.11 -15.88
C GLU A 112 4.86 12.67 -16.11
N GLN A 113 6.05 12.33 -15.62
CA GLN A 113 6.65 11.00 -15.76
C GLN A 113 6.43 10.11 -14.53
N LEU A 114 5.76 10.63 -13.49
CA LEU A 114 5.54 9.94 -12.23
C LEU A 114 4.83 8.58 -12.40
N PRO A 115 3.73 8.44 -13.19
CA PRO A 115 3.09 7.13 -13.35
C PRO A 115 4.01 6.08 -13.97
N GLN A 116 4.76 6.47 -15.00
CA GLN A 116 5.70 5.59 -15.71
C GLN A 116 6.86 5.17 -14.79
N ARG A 117 7.45 6.12 -14.07
CA ARG A 117 8.60 5.88 -13.19
C ARG A 117 8.21 5.05 -11.98
N PHE A 118 7.02 5.27 -11.43
CA PHE A 118 6.47 4.42 -10.38
C PHE A 118 6.33 2.98 -10.87
N ARG A 119 5.70 2.77 -12.03
CA ARG A 119 5.57 1.43 -12.63
C ARG A 119 6.92 0.75 -12.84
N GLN A 120 7.91 1.46 -13.39
CA GLN A 120 9.26 0.95 -13.56
C GLN A 120 9.92 0.57 -12.23
N ALA A 121 9.80 1.43 -11.21
CA ALA A 121 10.37 1.18 -9.89
C ALA A 121 9.72 -0.03 -9.21
N VAL A 122 8.39 -0.16 -9.33
CA VAL A 122 7.63 -1.27 -8.76
C VAL A 122 7.96 -2.60 -9.45
N GLN A 123 8.03 -2.62 -10.79
CA GLN A 123 8.43 -3.80 -11.55
C GLN A 123 9.87 -4.22 -11.24
N ALA A 124 10.81 -3.25 -11.19
CA ALA A 124 12.20 -3.51 -10.84
C ALA A 124 12.31 -4.01 -9.39
N ALA A 125 11.60 -3.38 -8.45
CA ALA A 125 11.56 -3.78 -7.05
C ALA A 125 11.09 -5.23 -6.91
N GLY A 126 10.02 -5.62 -7.60
CA GLY A 126 9.48 -6.97 -7.47
C GLY A 126 10.26 -8.05 -8.20
N LEU A 127 10.73 -7.80 -9.43
CA LEU A 127 11.62 -8.74 -10.13
C LEU A 127 12.95 -8.87 -9.41
N GLY A 128 13.54 -7.75 -8.99
CA GLY A 128 14.78 -7.70 -8.23
C GLY A 128 14.65 -8.39 -6.87
N ALA A 129 13.56 -8.13 -6.14
CA ALA A 129 13.24 -8.82 -4.90
C ALA A 129 13.05 -10.32 -5.12
N GLY A 130 12.33 -10.74 -6.16
CA GLY A 130 12.18 -12.16 -6.50
C GLY A 130 13.52 -12.84 -6.77
N CYS A 131 14.36 -12.28 -7.64
CA CYS A 131 15.71 -12.81 -7.93
C CYS A 131 16.60 -12.84 -6.68
N LEU A 132 16.56 -11.79 -5.87
CA LEU A 132 17.30 -11.72 -4.62
C LEU A 132 16.82 -12.78 -3.63
N GLY A 133 15.50 -12.97 -3.52
CA GLY A 133 14.86 -14.00 -2.70
C GLY A 133 15.34 -15.40 -3.08
N VAL A 134 15.25 -15.78 -4.35
CA VAL A 134 15.76 -17.08 -4.85
C VAL A 134 17.24 -17.23 -4.51
N THR A 135 18.05 -16.21 -4.80
CA THR A 135 19.49 -16.23 -4.55
C THR A 135 19.79 -16.47 -3.07
N LEU A 136 19.15 -15.71 -2.18
CA LEU A 136 19.36 -15.84 -0.74
C LEU A 136 18.83 -17.17 -0.20
N THR A 137 17.73 -17.70 -0.73
CA THR A 137 17.23 -19.05 -0.37
C THR A 137 18.24 -20.13 -0.74
N VAL A 138 18.78 -20.10 -1.97
CA VAL A 138 19.79 -21.08 -2.41
C VAL A 138 21.06 -20.98 -1.58
N LEU A 139 21.53 -19.75 -1.31
CA LEU A 139 22.71 -19.52 -0.49
C LEU A 139 22.51 -19.96 0.97
N LEU A 140 21.33 -19.69 1.55
CA LEU A 140 20.99 -20.12 2.91
C LEU A 140 20.91 -21.65 3.01
N ALA A 141 20.26 -22.31 2.05
CA ALA A 141 20.21 -23.76 1.99
C ALA A 141 21.61 -24.38 1.85
N GLY A 142 22.47 -23.78 1.00
CA GLY A 142 23.86 -24.19 0.85
C GLY A 142 24.69 -24.00 2.14
N ALA A 143 24.53 -22.85 2.81
CA ALA A 143 25.18 -22.57 4.09
C ALA A 143 24.77 -23.60 5.17
N LEU A 144 23.48 -23.88 5.30
CA LEU A 144 22.96 -24.88 6.23
C LEU A 144 23.45 -26.29 5.90
N ALA A 145 23.50 -26.66 4.61
CA ALA A 145 24.03 -27.95 4.18
C ALA A 145 25.51 -28.12 4.57
N LEU A 146 26.35 -27.10 4.36
CA LEU A 146 27.75 -27.14 4.76
C LEU A 146 27.91 -27.23 6.29
N VAL A 147 27.13 -26.46 7.04
CA VAL A 147 27.10 -26.55 8.51
C VAL A 147 26.73 -27.96 8.98
N MET A 148 25.70 -28.57 8.37
CA MET A 148 25.26 -29.94 8.70
C MET A 148 26.32 -30.99 8.38
N VAL A 149 27.02 -30.87 7.25
CA VAL A 149 28.10 -31.80 6.87
C VAL A 149 29.28 -31.66 7.84
N ILE A 150 29.70 -30.44 8.15
CA ILE A 150 30.92 -30.19 8.93
C ILE A 150 30.71 -30.46 10.43
N ILE A 151 29.55 -30.12 10.98
CA ILE A 151 29.31 -30.17 12.44
C ILE A 151 28.49 -31.39 12.84
N ALA A 152 27.47 -31.75 12.06
CA ALA A 152 26.50 -32.77 12.45
C ALA A 152 26.73 -34.13 11.77
N GLU A 153 27.66 -34.21 10.82
CA GLU A 153 27.95 -35.39 9.98
C GLU A 153 26.69 -36.03 9.34
N ARG A 154 25.61 -35.25 9.23
CA ARG A 154 24.30 -35.73 8.79
C ARG A 154 23.52 -34.62 8.11
N ILE A 155 23.08 -34.90 6.88
CA ILE A 155 22.26 -33.97 6.10
C ILE A 155 20.78 -34.30 6.26
N TRP A 156 20.00 -33.30 6.67
CA TRP A 156 18.54 -33.38 6.72
C TRP A 156 17.94 -32.91 5.38
N VAL A 157 18.00 -33.76 4.37
CA VAL A 157 17.60 -33.42 2.99
C VAL A 157 16.17 -32.85 2.90
N GLY A 158 15.24 -33.40 3.69
CA GLY A 158 13.86 -32.89 3.75
C GLY A 158 13.75 -31.43 4.20
N LEU A 159 14.60 -30.99 5.13
CA LEU A 159 14.65 -29.60 5.59
C LEU A 159 15.16 -28.67 4.48
N LEU A 160 16.23 -29.07 3.77
CA LEU A 160 16.80 -28.27 2.67
C LEU A 160 15.80 -28.15 1.51
N ILE A 161 15.14 -29.24 1.13
CA ILE A 161 14.08 -29.24 0.12
C ILE A 161 12.94 -28.33 0.57
N GLY A 162 12.50 -28.42 1.82
CA GLY A 162 11.47 -27.54 2.38
C GLY A 162 11.82 -26.06 2.25
N ILE A 163 13.05 -25.67 2.60
CA ILE A 163 13.53 -24.28 2.48
C ILE A 163 13.50 -23.80 1.02
N VAL A 164 14.01 -24.60 0.09
CA VAL A 164 14.05 -24.24 -1.33
C VAL A 164 12.65 -24.13 -1.92
N ILE A 165 11.74 -25.05 -1.60
CA ILE A 165 10.35 -25.01 -2.06
C ILE A 165 9.64 -23.77 -1.51
N VAL A 166 9.72 -23.52 -0.20
CA VAL A 166 9.04 -22.38 0.44
C VAL A 166 9.61 -21.05 -0.06
N GLY A 167 10.95 -20.91 -0.09
CA GLY A 167 11.61 -19.70 -0.57
C GLY A 167 11.40 -19.46 -2.06
N GLY A 168 11.44 -20.52 -2.88
CA GLY A 168 11.17 -20.44 -4.32
C GLY A 168 9.71 -20.07 -4.63
N ALA A 169 8.75 -20.70 -3.95
CA ALA A 169 7.33 -20.37 -4.09
C ALA A 169 7.05 -18.90 -3.70
N ALA A 170 7.71 -18.41 -2.66
CA ALA A 170 7.55 -17.04 -2.23
C ALA A 170 8.23 -16.01 -3.15
N ALA A 171 9.39 -16.33 -3.69
CA ALA A 171 10.01 -15.48 -4.70
C ALA A 171 9.16 -15.40 -5.97
N LEU A 172 8.54 -16.53 -6.38
CA LEU A 172 7.65 -16.58 -7.54
C LEU A 172 6.35 -15.81 -7.29
N SER A 173 5.72 -15.97 -6.12
CA SER A 173 4.52 -15.21 -5.76
C SER A 173 4.79 -13.71 -5.68
N THR A 174 5.99 -13.34 -5.22
CA THR A 174 6.45 -11.95 -5.21
C THR A 174 6.61 -11.37 -6.61
N ALA A 175 7.31 -12.09 -7.48
CA ALA A 175 7.52 -11.66 -8.85
C ALA A 175 6.19 -11.59 -9.61
N SER A 176 5.27 -12.53 -9.40
CA SER A 176 3.95 -12.53 -10.04
C SER A 176 3.06 -11.38 -9.53
N ALA A 177 3.09 -11.08 -8.23
CA ALA A 177 2.40 -9.92 -7.66
C ALA A 177 2.94 -8.60 -8.22
N ALA A 178 4.26 -8.48 -8.38
CA ALA A 178 4.84 -7.29 -8.96
C ALA A 178 4.59 -7.14 -10.48
N LEU A 179 4.45 -8.25 -11.20
CA LEU A 179 4.07 -8.24 -12.61
C LEU A 179 2.57 -7.97 -12.81
N SER A 180 1.73 -8.28 -11.82
CA SER A 180 0.32 -7.91 -11.84
C SER A 180 0.09 -6.44 -11.46
N TRP A 181 1.04 -5.81 -10.77
CA TRP A 181 1.05 -4.39 -10.49
C TRP A 181 1.33 -3.56 -11.76
N GLY A 182 0.31 -2.83 -12.21
CA GLY A 182 0.32 -2.06 -13.46
C GLY A 182 -0.82 -2.38 -14.43
N LYS A 183 -1.73 -3.31 -14.08
CA LYS A 183 -3.05 -3.40 -14.71
C LYS A 183 -3.83 -2.10 -14.44
N PRO A 184 -4.64 -1.61 -15.39
CA PRO A 184 -5.52 -0.48 -15.13
C PRO A 184 -6.36 -0.80 -13.88
N LEU A 185 -6.38 0.12 -12.93
CA LEU A 185 -7.25 -0.07 -11.77
C LEU A 185 -8.69 0.00 -12.23
N GLU A 186 -9.47 -0.94 -11.73
CA GLU A 186 -10.91 -0.83 -11.65
C GLU A 186 -11.20 -0.44 -10.19
N HIS A 187 -11.99 0.62 -10.00
CA HIS A 187 -12.47 1.00 -8.69
C HIS A 187 -13.79 0.27 -8.44
N THR A 188 -13.90 -0.47 -7.34
CA THR A 188 -15.17 -1.10 -6.97
C THR A 188 -15.80 -0.31 -5.86
N GLU A 189 -17.03 0.13 -6.06
CA GLU A 189 -17.77 0.94 -5.09
C GLU A 189 -19.19 0.41 -4.94
N ILE A 190 -19.69 0.37 -3.70
CA ILE A 190 -21.12 0.11 -3.46
C ILE A 190 -21.83 1.45 -3.60
N ALA A 191 -22.32 1.71 -4.81
CA ALA A 191 -22.90 2.99 -5.18
C ALA A 191 -24.10 2.81 -6.11
N SER A 192 -25.02 3.77 -6.05
CA SER A 192 -26.12 3.90 -7.02
C SER A 192 -25.70 4.83 -8.15
N ILE A 193 -25.95 4.42 -9.40
CA ILE A 193 -25.69 5.24 -10.59
C ILE A 193 -26.84 6.23 -10.76
N ILE A 194 -26.54 7.53 -10.83
CA ILE A 194 -27.55 8.59 -10.92
C ILE A 194 -27.53 9.22 -12.30
N GLY A 195 -28.57 8.97 -13.08
CA GLY A 195 -28.81 9.60 -14.37
C GLY A 195 -29.35 11.02 -14.24
N TRP A 196 -29.43 11.71 -15.37
CA TRP A 196 -29.97 13.08 -15.43
C TRP A 196 -31.44 13.15 -14.98
N ASP A 197 -32.23 12.14 -15.34
CA ASP A 197 -33.66 12.08 -15.01
C ASP A 197 -33.91 11.80 -13.53
N ASP A 198 -32.97 11.12 -12.85
CA ASP A 198 -33.07 10.79 -11.43
C ASP A 198 -32.87 12.04 -10.55
N ALA A 199 -31.86 12.87 -10.86
CA ALA A 199 -31.53 14.07 -10.08
C ALA A 199 -31.19 15.29 -10.94
N PRO A 200 -32.16 15.86 -11.68
CA PRO A 200 -31.90 16.91 -12.67
C PRO A 200 -31.39 18.23 -12.06
N ARG A 201 -31.75 18.52 -10.80
CA ARG A 201 -31.26 19.72 -10.08
C ARG A 201 -29.80 19.56 -9.67
N LEU A 202 -29.42 18.39 -9.16
CA LEU A 202 -28.03 18.07 -8.81
C LEU A 202 -27.13 18.09 -10.04
N TRP A 203 -27.56 17.44 -11.12
CA TRP A 203 -26.80 17.42 -12.36
C TRP A 203 -26.62 18.81 -12.99
N ARG A 204 -27.63 19.68 -12.90
CA ARG A 204 -27.50 21.08 -13.32
C ARG A 204 -26.45 21.83 -12.48
N LEU A 205 -26.49 21.67 -11.16
CA LEU A 205 -25.47 22.25 -10.27
C LEU A 205 -24.06 21.79 -10.66
N ILE A 206 -23.87 20.49 -10.93
CA ILE A 206 -22.59 19.94 -11.36
C ILE A 206 -22.11 20.58 -12.67
N HIS A 207 -23.01 20.72 -13.66
CA HIS A 207 -22.67 21.34 -14.95
C HIS A 207 -22.33 22.83 -14.82
N GLU A 208 -23.07 23.57 -13.99
CA GLU A 208 -22.76 24.97 -13.68
C GLU A 208 -21.38 25.11 -13.05
N VAL A 209 -21.05 24.27 -12.06
CA VAL A 209 -19.72 24.28 -11.43
C VAL A 209 -18.61 23.94 -12.42
N ALA A 210 -18.81 22.91 -13.25
CA ALA A 210 -17.83 22.55 -14.28
C ALA A 210 -17.57 23.71 -15.25
N GLN A 211 -18.63 24.45 -15.62
CA GLN A 211 -18.54 25.65 -16.43
C GLN A 211 -17.79 26.79 -15.71
N ASP A 212 -18.09 27.04 -14.43
CA ASP A 212 -17.47 28.10 -13.62
C ASP A 212 -15.94 27.92 -13.50
N ILE A 213 -15.46 26.68 -13.39
CA ILE A 213 -14.02 26.36 -13.29
C ILE A 213 -13.36 26.03 -14.65
N GLY A 214 -14.13 26.04 -15.75
CA GLY A 214 -13.61 25.79 -17.09
C GLY A 214 -13.13 24.35 -17.33
N THR A 215 -13.84 23.34 -16.83
CA THR A 215 -13.58 21.92 -17.11
C THR A 215 -14.79 21.23 -17.73
N SER A 216 -14.60 20.06 -18.34
CA SER A 216 -15.72 19.24 -18.79
C SER A 216 -16.46 18.64 -17.59
N PRO A 217 -17.81 18.56 -17.61
CA PRO A 217 -18.56 17.85 -16.58
C PRO A 217 -18.15 16.37 -16.53
N PRO A 218 -18.40 15.68 -15.40
CA PRO A 218 -18.19 14.23 -15.31
C PRO A 218 -19.15 13.50 -16.26
N ASP A 219 -18.71 12.34 -16.77
CA ASP A 219 -19.52 11.47 -17.61
C ASP A 219 -20.55 10.70 -16.77
N ASN A 220 -20.18 10.36 -15.53
CA ASN A 220 -21.00 9.58 -14.62
C ASN A 220 -21.11 10.25 -13.23
N LEU A 221 -22.24 10.05 -12.57
CA LEU A 221 -22.46 10.43 -11.17
C LEU A 221 -22.87 9.18 -10.38
N ILE A 222 -22.21 8.95 -9.26
CA ILE A 222 -22.56 7.89 -8.32
C ILE A 222 -22.80 8.46 -6.92
N LEU A 223 -23.74 7.86 -6.18
CA LEU A 223 -23.97 8.17 -4.76
C LEU A 223 -23.58 6.98 -3.89
N THR A 224 -22.83 7.25 -2.82
CA THR A 224 -22.34 6.24 -1.87
C THR A 224 -22.85 6.49 -0.45
N LEU A 225 -22.76 5.45 0.41
CA LEU A 225 -23.10 5.57 1.83
C LEU A 225 -21.95 6.12 2.68
N ASP A 226 -20.70 5.90 2.28
CA ASP A 226 -19.55 6.34 3.06
C ASP A 226 -19.36 7.87 2.95
N PRO A 227 -18.77 8.54 3.96
CA PRO A 227 -18.64 10.00 4.00
C PRO A 227 -17.46 10.52 3.16
N SER A 228 -17.41 10.10 1.89
CA SER A 228 -16.37 10.52 0.94
C SER A 228 -17.02 11.17 -0.29
N CYS A 229 -16.43 12.27 -0.74
CA CYS A 229 -16.68 12.82 -2.07
C CYS A 229 -15.35 12.77 -2.81
N TYR A 230 -15.39 12.40 -4.09
CA TYR A 230 -14.18 12.29 -4.90
C TYR A 230 -14.52 12.29 -6.38
N ALA A 231 -13.54 12.57 -7.23
CA ALA A 231 -13.67 12.37 -8.67
C ALA A 231 -12.51 11.56 -9.25
N VAL A 232 -12.86 10.57 -10.10
CA VAL A 232 -11.90 9.63 -10.69
C VAL A 232 -12.10 9.48 -12.20
N GLU A 233 -11.03 9.11 -12.91
CA GLU A 233 -11.06 8.81 -14.35
C GLU A 233 -10.53 7.37 -14.59
N VAL A 234 -11.07 6.43 -13.83
CA VAL A 234 -10.80 4.98 -13.96
C VAL A 234 -12.13 4.24 -14.08
N PRO A 235 -12.18 3.05 -14.70
CA PRO A 235 -13.40 2.25 -14.71
C PRO A 235 -13.92 2.03 -13.28
N VAL A 236 -15.19 2.33 -13.06
CA VAL A 236 -15.87 2.13 -11.77
C VAL A 236 -16.88 1.01 -11.91
N THR A 237 -16.74 -0.03 -11.12
CA THR A 237 -17.67 -1.15 -11.04
C THR A 237 -18.55 -0.99 -9.82
N THR A 238 -19.86 -0.90 -10.04
CA THR A 238 -20.89 -0.87 -8.99
C THR A 238 -21.75 -2.14 -9.08
N PRO A 239 -22.62 -2.42 -8.10
CA PRO A 239 -23.61 -3.49 -8.21
C PRO A 239 -24.52 -3.37 -9.45
N ASP A 240 -24.75 -2.14 -9.91
CA ASP A 240 -25.67 -1.81 -11.01
C ASP A 240 -25.01 -1.86 -12.40
N GLY A 241 -23.67 -1.84 -12.48
CA GLY A 241 -22.95 -1.91 -13.73
C GLY A 241 -21.51 -1.41 -13.69
N GLN A 242 -20.87 -1.39 -14.86
CA GLN A 242 -19.53 -0.83 -15.03
C GLN A 242 -19.63 0.51 -15.77
N LEU A 243 -18.95 1.50 -15.23
CA LEU A 243 -18.88 2.87 -15.73
C LEU A 243 -17.48 3.16 -16.25
N ASP A 244 -17.39 3.73 -17.45
CA ASP A 244 -16.14 4.22 -18.04
C ASP A 244 -16.16 5.76 -18.10
N GLY A 245 -14.97 6.39 -18.13
CA GLY A 245 -14.84 7.85 -18.22
C GLY A 245 -14.65 8.51 -16.85
N ARG A 246 -15.07 9.77 -16.74
CA ARG A 246 -14.98 10.56 -15.51
C ARG A 246 -16.19 10.30 -14.63
N THR A 247 -15.95 9.81 -13.42
CA THR A 247 -16.99 9.54 -12.44
C THR A 247 -16.83 10.47 -11.25
N LEU A 248 -17.87 11.25 -10.96
CA LEU A 248 -17.99 12.01 -9.71
C LEU A 248 -18.75 11.16 -8.70
N CYS A 249 -18.17 10.99 -7.52
CA CYS A 249 -18.78 10.30 -6.40
C CYS A 249 -19.15 11.32 -5.32
N LEU A 250 -20.40 11.29 -4.87
CA LEU A 250 -20.87 12.10 -3.75
C LEU A 250 -21.45 11.19 -2.65
N SER A 251 -21.12 11.48 -1.41
CA SER A 251 -21.71 10.79 -0.27
C SER A 251 -23.15 11.24 -0.04
N LEU A 252 -24.07 10.29 -0.03
CA LEU A 252 -25.48 10.53 0.26
C LEU A 252 -25.66 11.12 1.67
N GLY A 253 -24.88 10.67 2.66
CA GLY A 253 -25.01 11.19 4.02
C GLY A 253 -24.41 12.59 4.19
N LEU A 254 -23.40 12.96 3.39
CA LEU A 254 -22.91 14.34 3.37
C LEU A 254 -23.94 15.30 2.73
N LEU A 255 -24.77 14.85 1.79
CA LEU A 255 -25.85 15.67 1.22
C LEU A 255 -26.89 16.08 2.28
N TYR A 256 -27.09 15.27 3.33
CA TYR A 256 -27.93 15.66 4.47
C TYR A 256 -27.29 16.75 5.35
N LEU A 257 -25.97 16.93 5.29
CA LEU A 257 -25.22 17.88 6.12
C LEU A 257 -24.93 19.20 5.39
N PHE A 258 -24.68 19.14 4.09
CA PHE A 258 -24.32 20.29 3.28
C PHE A 258 -25.53 21.15 2.92
N ASP A 259 -25.32 22.46 2.83
CA ASP A 259 -26.19 23.31 2.04
C ASP A 259 -25.75 23.29 0.56
N GLU A 260 -26.53 23.91 -0.33
CA GLU A 260 -26.22 23.94 -1.77
C GLU A 260 -24.88 24.62 -2.06
N ARG A 261 -24.45 25.60 -1.23
CA ARG A 261 -23.22 26.36 -1.43
C ARG A 261 -22.00 25.57 -1.00
N GLU A 262 -22.08 24.84 0.09
CA GLU A 262 -21.08 23.87 0.53
C GLU A 262 -20.95 22.71 -0.47
N LEU A 263 -22.07 22.19 -0.96
CA LEU A 263 -22.04 21.18 -2.03
C LEU A 263 -21.38 21.74 -3.30
N ARG A 264 -21.72 22.98 -3.70
CA ARG A 264 -21.07 23.67 -4.82
C ARG A 264 -19.55 23.76 -4.61
N ALA A 265 -19.11 24.07 -3.39
CA ALA A 265 -17.70 24.15 -3.02
C ALA A 265 -17.01 22.78 -3.14
N VAL A 266 -17.62 21.72 -2.62
CA VAL A 266 -17.09 20.35 -2.70
C VAL A 266 -17.00 19.88 -4.15
N ILE A 267 -18.05 20.08 -4.96
CA ILE A 267 -18.01 19.73 -6.39
C ILE A 267 -16.89 20.51 -7.10
N ALA A 268 -16.73 21.81 -6.81
CA ALA A 268 -15.67 22.62 -7.41
C ALA A 268 -14.27 22.11 -7.02
N HIS A 269 -14.08 21.71 -5.75
CA HIS A 269 -12.86 21.09 -5.27
C HIS A 269 -12.57 19.79 -6.04
N GLU A 270 -13.54 18.87 -6.10
CA GLU A 270 -13.34 17.56 -6.76
C GLU A 270 -13.08 17.71 -8.26
N LEU A 271 -13.79 18.60 -8.94
CA LEU A 271 -13.61 18.82 -10.37
C LEU A 271 -12.33 19.60 -10.69
N ALA A 272 -11.78 20.39 -9.75
CA ALA A 272 -10.49 21.06 -9.94
C ALA A 272 -9.35 20.06 -10.13
N HIS A 273 -9.46 18.85 -9.59
CA HIS A 273 -8.48 17.78 -9.84
C HIS A 273 -8.45 17.29 -11.29
N PHE A 274 -9.50 17.54 -12.09
CA PHE A 274 -9.54 17.24 -13.52
C PHE A 274 -9.03 18.38 -14.42
N HIS A 275 -8.57 19.49 -13.85
CA HIS A 275 -8.01 20.60 -14.60
C HIS A 275 -6.48 20.43 -14.78
N GLY A 276 -5.97 20.59 -16.01
CA GLY A 276 -4.53 20.58 -16.32
C GLY A 276 -3.80 19.26 -16.07
N GLU A 277 -2.54 19.34 -15.59
CA GLU A 277 -1.65 18.19 -15.30
C GLU A 277 -2.20 17.26 -14.20
N GLY A 278 -3.19 17.71 -13.42
CA GLY A 278 -3.87 16.91 -12.39
C GLY A 278 -4.56 15.66 -12.95
N THR A 279 -4.98 15.71 -14.22
CA THR A 279 -5.64 14.60 -14.92
C THR A 279 -4.79 13.33 -14.97
N ARG A 280 -3.51 13.41 -15.35
CA ARG A 280 -2.63 12.21 -15.45
C ARG A 280 -2.28 11.64 -14.08
N TYR A 281 -2.14 12.49 -13.07
CA TYR A 281 -1.93 12.01 -11.70
C TYR A 281 -3.14 11.22 -11.20
N SER A 282 -4.33 11.82 -11.25
CA SER A 282 -5.57 11.21 -10.76
C SER A 282 -5.98 10.00 -11.59
N ARG A 283 -5.67 9.99 -12.90
CA ARG A 283 -5.99 8.89 -13.83
C ARG A 283 -4.99 7.73 -13.78
N GLU A 284 -3.69 8.00 -13.71
CA GLU A 284 -2.67 6.96 -13.91
C GLU A 284 -1.89 6.62 -12.64
N TYR A 285 -1.36 7.62 -11.92
CA TYR A 285 -0.46 7.37 -10.80
C TYR A 285 -1.20 6.98 -9.54
N ALA A 286 -2.13 7.83 -9.11
CA ALA A 286 -2.74 7.77 -7.79
C ALA A 286 -3.49 6.43 -7.58
N PRO A 287 -4.29 5.92 -8.55
CA PRO A 287 -4.89 4.58 -8.45
C PRO A 287 -3.82 3.49 -8.31
N THR A 288 -2.79 3.52 -9.17
CA THR A 288 -1.71 2.51 -9.19
C THR A 288 -0.95 2.49 -7.86
N PHE A 289 -0.66 3.67 -7.33
CA PHE A 289 0.02 3.83 -6.04
C PHE A 289 -0.82 3.25 -4.90
N ARG A 290 -2.14 3.52 -4.88
CA ARG A 290 -3.03 3.00 -3.85
C ARG A 290 -3.15 1.48 -3.89
N ALA A 291 -3.37 0.89 -5.06
CA ALA A 291 -3.40 -0.58 -5.19
C ALA A 291 -2.11 -1.23 -4.67
N ALA A 292 -0.96 -0.64 -4.96
CA ALA A 292 0.32 -1.15 -4.48
C ALA A 292 0.47 -1.00 -2.96
N ALA A 293 -0.01 0.10 -2.38
CA ALA A 293 -0.03 0.32 -0.94
C ALA A 293 -0.99 -0.64 -0.21
N ASP A 294 -2.20 -0.84 -0.73
CA ASP A 294 -3.20 -1.76 -0.16
C ASP A 294 -2.74 -3.22 -0.29
N ALA A 295 -2.13 -3.60 -1.42
CA ALA A 295 -1.56 -4.92 -1.59
C ALA A 295 -0.40 -5.19 -0.60
N LEU A 296 0.43 -4.18 -0.33
CA LEU A 296 1.46 -4.27 0.71
C LEU A 296 0.86 -4.46 2.10
N GLU A 297 -0.21 -3.73 2.42
CA GLU A 297 -0.88 -3.81 3.70
C GLU A 297 -1.61 -5.15 3.90
N ASN A 298 -2.33 -5.62 2.90
CA ASN A 298 -2.95 -6.95 2.88
C ASN A 298 -1.89 -8.05 3.09
N LEU A 299 -0.72 -7.90 2.47
CA LEU A 299 0.38 -8.82 2.67
C LEU A 299 0.90 -8.79 4.11
N ARG A 300 1.08 -7.61 4.72
CA ARG A 300 1.45 -7.49 6.15
C ARG A 300 0.44 -8.17 7.06
N GLN A 301 -0.85 -7.97 6.83
CA GLN A 301 -1.91 -8.59 7.62
C GLN A 301 -2.00 -10.11 7.45
N SER A 302 -1.51 -10.64 6.32
CA SER A 302 -1.46 -12.08 6.06
C SER A 302 -0.33 -12.80 6.82
N LEU A 303 0.76 -12.08 7.20
CA LEU A 303 1.94 -12.66 7.85
C LEU A 303 1.62 -13.39 9.16
N GLY A 304 0.60 -12.93 9.90
CA GLY A 304 0.17 -13.56 11.16
C GLY A 304 -0.82 -14.71 11.00
N ARG A 305 -1.33 -14.95 9.78
CA ARG A 305 -2.46 -15.87 9.53
C ARG A 305 -2.10 -17.03 8.59
N ASP A 306 -1.11 -16.86 7.72
CA ASP A 306 -0.71 -17.87 6.74
C ASP A 306 0.78 -18.15 6.80
N LEU A 307 1.16 -19.40 7.12
CA LEU A 307 2.56 -19.85 7.12
C LEU A 307 3.21 -19.71 5.73
N ARG A 308 2.42 -19.70 4.65
CA ARG A 308 2.93 -19.45 3.29
C ARG A 308 3.37 -17.99 3.11
N ALA A 309 2.77 -17.05 3.84
CA ALA A 309 3.14 -15.65 3.81
C ALA A 309 4.53 -15.39 4.42
N LEU A 310 5.02 -16.28 5.30
CA LEU A 310 6.38 -16.22 5.86
C LEU A 310 7.46 -16.30 4.77
N GLY A 311 7.20 -16.97 3.65
CA GLY A 311 8.18 -17.03 2.57
C GLY A 311 8.41 -15.67 1.90
N VAL A 312 7.41 -14.78 1.93
CA VAL A 312 7.43 -13.44 1.31
C VAL A 312 8.00 -12.38 2.26
N LEU A 313 8.08 -12.71 3.55
CA LEU A 313 8.60 -11.87 4.63
C LEU A 313 9.97 -11.22 4.32
N PRO A 314 10.95 -11.91 3.70
CA PRO A 314 12.24 -11.30 3.41
C PRO A 314 12.14 -10.16 2.38
N LEU A 315 11.12 -10.15 1.53
CA LEU A 315 11.02 -9.24 0.37
C LEU A 315 10.11 -8.03 0.62
N LEU A 316 9.23 -8.12 1.62
CA LEU A 316 8.39 -7.03 2.11
C LEU A 316 9.13 -5.70 2.35
N PRO A 317 10.34 -5.67 2.93
CA PRO A 317 11.05 -4.42 3.18
C PRO A 317 11.41 -3.65 1.89
N ILE A 318 11.64 -4.34 0.77
CA ILE A 318 11.93 -3.70 -0.53
C ILE A 318 10.68 -3.02 -1.09
N PHE A 319 9.52 -3.67 -0.98
CA PHE A 319 8.25 -3.07 -1.39
C PHE A 319 7.84 -1.91 -0.50
N ALA A 320 7.96 -2.09 0.82
CA ALA A 320 7.71 -1.02 1.78
C ALA A 320 8.58 0.20 1.48
N PHE A 321 9.87 0.00 1.24
CA PHE A 321 10.77 1.07 0.81
C PHE A 321 10.31 1.75 -0.48
N THR A 322 9.85 0.99 -1.47
CA THR A 322 9.37 1.54 -2.75
C THR A 322 8.16 2.44 -2.54
N ILE A 323 7.15 1.97 -1.82
CA ILE A 323 5.94 2.75 -1.51
C ILE A 323 6.30 3.98 -0.67
N GLU A 324 7.10 3.83 0.37
CA GLU A 324 7.54 4.94 1.23
C GLU A 324 8.28 6.03 0.45
N ARG A 325 9.17 5.66 -0.48
CA ARG A 325 9.94 6.62 -1.28
C ARG A 325 9.06 7.43 -2.22
N PHE A 326 8.11 6.78 -2.89
CA PHE A 326 7.19 7.46 -3.78
C PHE A 326 6.18 8.33 -2.99
N ALA A 327 5.65 7.82 -1.88
CA ALA A 327 4.81 8.60 -0.96
C ALA A 327 5.50 9.91 -0.52
N HIS A 328 6.76 9.80 -0.10
CA HIS A 328 7.53 10.95 0.38
C HIS A 328 7.79 11.98 -0.73
N VAL A 329 8.04 11.53 -1.96
CA VAL A 329 8.27 12.41 -3.11
C VAL A 329 6.99 13.13 -3.53
N THR A 330 5.86 12.45 -3.52
CA THR A 330 4.59 13.01 -4.00
C THR A 330 3.85 13.81 -2.95
N ALA A 331 4.18 13.67 -1.67
CA ALA A 331 3.49 14.36 -0.57
C ALA A 331 3.50 15.89 -0.70
N GLU A 332 4.59 16.50 -1.20
CA GLU A 332 4.65 17.95 -1.42
C GLU A 332 3.68 18.40 -2.52
N HIS A 333 3.70 17.73 -3.67
CA HIS A 333 2.84 18.03 -4.82
C HIS A 333 1.36 17.73 -4.54
N SER A 334 1.08 16.67 -3.77
CA SER A 334 -0.28 16.36 -3.29
C SER A 334 -0.80 17.53 -2.46
N ARG A 335 -0.03 18.07 -1.49
CA ARG A 335 -0.46 19.24 -0.70
C ARG A 335 -0.71 20.48 -1.55
N GLU A 336 0.16 20.78 -2.50
CA GLU A 336 0.02 21.97 -3.36
C GLU A 336 -1.24 21.88 -4.25
N ARG A 337 -1.55 20.68 -4.76
CA ARG A 337 -2.80 20.41 -5.50
C ARG A 337 -4.05 20.59 -4.65
N GLU A 338 -4.00 20.16 -3.40
CA GLU A 338 -5.11 20.31 -2.45
C GLU A 338 -5.40 21.79 -2.15
N PHE A 339 -4.36 22.59 -1.92
CA PHE A 339 -4.53 24.03 -1.70
C PHE A 339 -5.06 24.75 -2.96
N LEU A 340 -4.62 24.36 -4.15
CA LEU A 340 -5.14 24.91 -5.41
C LEU A 340 -6.61 24.53 -5.64
N ALA A 341 -6.99 23.29 -5.30
CA ALA A 341 -8.38 22.85 -5.37
C ALA A 341 -9.27 23.60 -4.37
N ASP A 342 -8.76 23.85 -3.15
CA ASP A 342 -9.43 24.69 -2.16
C ASP A 342 -9.59 26.14 -2.60
N GLU A 343 -8.55 26.72 -3.19
CA GLU A 343 -8.59 28.06 -3.77
C GLU A 343 -9.62 28.14 -4.90
N THR A 344 -9.67 27.12 -5.77
CA THR A 344 -10.66 27.02 -6.84
C THR A 344 -12.09 26.93 -6.28
N ALA A 345 -12.31 26.07 -5.28
CA ALA A 345 -13.59 25.97 -4.58
C ALA A 345 -13.99 27.28 -3.89
N ALA A 346 -13.02 27.99 -3.31
CA ALA A 346 -13.23 29.29 -2.69
C ALA A 346 -13.59 30.37 -3.72
N HIS A 347 -13.03 30.33 -4.94
CA HIS A 347 -13.43 31.23 -6.02
C HIS A 347 -14.88 30.99 -6.49
N VAL A 348 -15.32 29.74 -6.53
CA VAL A 348 -16.68 29.38 -7.00
C VAL A 348 -17.74 29.60 -5.92
N ALA A 349 -17.47 29.18 -4.68
CA ALA A 349 -18.46 29.12 -3.62
C ALA A 349 -18.09 29.96 -2.38
N GLY A 350 -16.88 30.51 -2.29
CA GLY A 350 -16.39 31.28 -1.15
C GLY A 350 -15.68 30.43 -0.11
N SER A 351 -14.67 31.03 0.53
CA SER A 351 -13.74 30.37 1.46
C SER A 351 -14.44 29.73 2.67
N THR A 352 -15.46 30.38 3.22
CA THR A 352 -16.24 29.83 4.33
C THR A 352 -16.97 28.55 3.92
N ALA A 353 -17.52 28.47 2.70
CA ALA A 353 -18.31 27.32 2.27
C ALA A 353 -17.43 26.06 2.11
N ILE A 354 -16.24 26.19 1.48
CA ILE A 354 -15.31 25.06 1.41
C ILE A 354 -14.79 24.68 2.81
N ALA A 355 -14.46 25.65 3.65
CA ALA A 355 -13.93 25.36 4.99
C ALA A 355 -14.97 24.66 5.90
N THR A 356 -16.22 25.11 5.91
CA THR A 356 -17.28 24.46 6.70
C THR A 356 -17.63 23.07 6.14
N ALA A 357 -17.63 22.91 4.80
CA ALA A 357 -17.80 21.61 4.17
C ALA A 357 -16.69 20.62 4.59
N LEU A 358 -15.42 21.02 4.55
CA LEU A 358 -14.29 20.18 4.97
C LEU A 358 -14.38 19.76 6.44
N ALA A 359 -14.80 20.67 7.33
CA ALA A 359 -15.04 20.35 8.73
C ALA A 359 -16.18 19.32 8.92
N LYS A 360 -17.28 19.47 8.17
CA LYS A 360 -18.39 18.50 8.15
C LYS A 360 -17.95 17.13 7.66
N VAL A 361 -17.14 17.07 6.60
CA VAL A 361 -16.54 15.80 6.10
C VAL A 361 -15.70 15.13 7.19
N ALA A 362 -14.84 15.87 7.89
CA ALA A 362 -13.99 15.29 8.93
C ALA A 362 -14.79 14.76 10.13
N VAL A 363 -15.86 15.45 10.53
CA VAL A 363 -16.80 14.96 11.55
C VAL A 363 -17.52 13.71 11.05
N ALA A 364 -18.05 13.74 9.83
CA ALA A 364 -18.73 12.62 9.21
C ALA A 364 -17.86 11.34 9.11
N ALA A 365 -16.57 11.50 8.81
CA ALA A 365 -15.61 10.39 8.79
C ALA A 365 -15.46 9.68 10.15
N ILE A 366 -15.65 10.40 11.27
CA ILE A 366 -15.65 9.79 12.61
C ILE A 366 -16.98 9.12 12.90
N THR A 367 -18.09 9.80 12.65
CA THR A 367 -19.42 9.27 12.93
C THR A 367 -19.77 8.06 12.09
N TRP A 368 -19.29 8.00 10.84
CA TRP A 368 -19.34 6.81 10.00
C TRP A 368 -18.63 5.61 10.63
N ARG A 369 -17.43 5.79 11.20
CA ARG A 369 -16.71 4.70 11.88
C ARG A 369 -17.43 4.23 13.15
N VAL A 370 -18.09 5.16 13.86
CA VAL A 370 -18.93 4.83 15.01
C VAL A 370 -20.16 4.04 14.54
N TYR A 371 -20.84 4.50 13.49
CA TYR A 371 -21.96 3.81 12.88
C TYR A 371 -21.58 2.41 12.41
N LEU A 372 -20.50 2.26 11.64
CA LEU A 372 -20.02 0.97 11.15
C LEU A 372 -19.74 -0.02 12.28
N ARG A 373 -19.17 0.45 13.40
CA ARG A 373 -18.95 -0.41 14.56
C ARG A 373 -20.27 -0.95 15.12
N GLN A 374 -21.26 -0.07 15.30
CA GLN A 374 -22.59 -0.45 15.79
C GLN A 374 -23.30 -1.38 14.80
N PHE A 375 -23.25 -1.06 13.51
CA PHE A 375 -23.82 -1.87 12.44
C PHE A 375 -23.22 -3.28 12.41
N LEU A 376 -21.90 -3.43 12.61
CA LEU A 376 -21.27 -4.74 12.64
C LEU A 376 -21.66 -5.57 13.87
N GLU A 377 -22.00 -4.91 14.99
CA GLU A 377 -22.50 -5.56 16.21
C GLU A 377 -23.94 -6.06 16.03
N ASP A 378 -24.83 -5.25 15.46
CA ASP A 378 -26.24 -5.59 15.22
C ASP A 378 -26.75 -5.03 13.87
N PRO A 379 -26.54 -5.74 12.74
CA PRO A 379 -26.93 -5.23 11.43
C PRO A 379 -28.43 -5.31 11.15
N ASP A 380 -29.14 -6.23 11.84
CA ASP A 380 -30.56 -6.51 11.59
C ASP A 380 -31.46 -5.37 12.13
N ASP A 381 -31.01 -4.67 13.17
CA ASP A 381 -31.70 -3.51 13.77
C ASP A 381 -31.01 -2.16 13.44
N ALA A 382 -30.05 -2.16 12.51
CA ALA A 382 -29.32 -0.95 12.18
C ALA A 382 -30.18 0.05 11.36
N PRO A 383 -30.20 1.35 11.73
CA PRO A 383 -30.90 2.35 10.95
C PRO A 383 -30.20 2.59 9.59
N PRO A 384 -30.90 3.18 8.61
CA PRO A 384 -30.32 3.56 7.32
C PRO A 384 -29.04 4.38 7.50
N ALA A 385 -27.98 3.97 6.82
CA ALA A 385 -26.64 4.35 7.20
C ALA A 385 -26.37 5.85 7.04
N ALA A 386 -26.77 6.43 5.91
CA ALA A 386 -26.43 7.79 5.53
C ALA A 386 -27.10 8.83 6.45
N SER A 387 -28.39 8.68 6.67
CA SER A 387 -29.18 9.49 7.59
C SER A 387 -28.74 9.31 9.04
N ALA A 388 -28.37 8.09 9.46
CA ALA A 388 -27.91 7.81 10.81
C ALA A 388 -26.59 8.51 11.15
N PHE A 389 -25.56 8.37 10.30
CA PHE A 389 -24.28 9.04 10.58
C PHE A 389 -24.39 10.56 10.38
N ALA A 390 -25.24 11.04 9.45
CA ALA A 390 -25.51 12.47 9.29
C ALA A 390 -26.15 13.05 10.55
N TRP A 391 -27.14 12.38 11.14
CA TRP A 391 -27.74 12.77 12.40
C TRP A 391 -26.70 12.84 13.53
N LEU A 392 -25.84 11.81 13.66
CA LEU A 392 -24.78 11.79 14.67
C LEU A 392 -23.77 12.93 14.44
N SER A 393 -23.46 13.25 13.18
CA SER A 393 -22.57 14.36 12.82
C SER A 393 -23.17 15.68 13.25
N ALA A 394 -24.46 15.92 12.96
CA ALA A 394 -25.16 17.14 13.35
C ALA A 394 -25.08 17.39 14.87
N ARG A 395 -25.13 16.34 15.70
CA ARG A 395 -24.95 16.46 17.15
C ARG A 395 -23.58 17.00 17.57
N ILE A 396 -22.52 16.57 16.87
CA ILE A 396 -21.15 17.03 17.14
C ILE A 396 -20.96 18.47 16.65
N LEU A 397 -21.52 18.81 15.49
CA LEU A 397 -21.44 20.17 14.91
C LEU A 397 -22.18 21.23 15.76
N ASP A 398 -23.08 20.80 16.66
CA ASP A 398 -23.77 21.65 17.62
C ASP A 398 -22.95 21.97 18.88
N GLU A 399 -21.78 21.34 19.07
CA GLU A 399 -20.91 21.62 20.22
C GLU A 399 -20.28 23.01 20.16
N PHE A 400 -20.09 23.62 21.34
CA PHE A 400 -19.58 25.00 21.44
C PHE A 400 -18.10 25.16 21.05
N LEU A 401 -17.28 24.16 21.37
CA LEU A 401 -15.84 24.17 21.07
C LEU A 401 -15.51 23.17 19.96
N PRO A 402 -14.54 23.49 19.08
CA PRO A 402 -14.07 22.52 18.11
C PRO A 402 -13.43 21.32 18.82
N PRO A 403 -13.70 20.09 18.35
CA PRO A 403 -13.03 18.92 18.89
C PRO A 403 -11.50 19.03 18.71
N PRO A 404 -10.69 18.61 19.71
CA PRO A 404 -9.23 18.76 19.64
C PRO A 404 -8.56 18.07 18.44
N TRP A 405 -9.18 17.02 17.91
CA TRP A 405 -8.66 16.25 16.78
C TRP A 405 -8.91 16.94 15.42
N LEU A 406 -9.80 17.94 15.34
CA LEU A 406 -10.25 18.53 14.08
C LEU A 406 -9.11 19.24 13.34
N ALA A 407 -8.26 19.97 14.05
CA ALA A 407 -7.10 20.68 13.48
C ALA A 407 -6.17 19.74 12.69
N THR A 408 -5.91 18.56 13.26
CA THR A 408 -5.08 17.51 12.65
C THR A 408 -5.85 16.54 11.75
N GLY A 409 -7.17 16.73 11.63
CA GLY A 409 -8.04 15.90 10.83
C GLY A 409 -7.67 15.93 9.35
N LYS A 410 -7.98 14.85 8.65
CA LYS A 410 -7.82 14.71 7.20
C LYS A 410 -9.15 14.23 6.62
N THR A 411 -9.51 14.71 5.44
CA THR A 411 -10.69 14.24 4.72
C THR A 411 -10.46 12.85 4.13
N PRO A 412 -11.47 11.98 4.06
CA PRO A 412 -11.38 10.71 3.35
C PRO A 412 -11.31 10.92 1.83
N HIS A 413 -10.46 10.16 1.15
CA HIS A 413 -10.45 10.05 -0.30
C HIS A 413 -9.93 8.65 -0.69
N PRO A 414 -10.46 8.02 -1.75
CA PRO A 414 -10.03 6.67 -2.16
C PRO A 414 -8.54 6.64 -2.55
N ILE A 415 -8.03 7.74 -3.10
CA ILE A 415 -6.75 7.73 -3.83
C ILE A 415 -5.68 8.70 -3.27
N ASP A 416 -6.04 9.77 -2.56
CA ASP A 416 -5.12 10.87 -2.20
C ASP A 416 -5.11 11.06 -0.68
N THR A 417 -4.06 11.69 -0.16
CA THR A 417 -3.92 12.02 1.26
C THR A 417 -3.91 13.52 1.44
N HIS A 418 -4.90 14.06 2.15
CA HIS A 418 -5.03 15.50 2.31
C HIS A 418 -4.07 16.06 3.40
N PRO A 419 -3.64 17.33 3.26
CA PRO A 419 -3.04 18.09 4.35
C PRO A 419 -3.97 18.17 5.57
N PRO A 420 -3.42 18.43 6.78
CA PRO A 420 -4.24 18.73 7.95
C PRO A 420 -5.21 19.89 7.68
N LEU A 421 -6.42 19.79 8.24
CA LEU A 421 -7.46 20.81 8.05
C LEU A 421 -7.03 22.22 8.45
N GLU A 422 -6.28 22.36 9.54
CA GLU A 422 -5.80 23.67 9.99
C GLU A 422 -4.97 24.39 8.91
N ALA A 423 -4.06 23.67 8.24
CA ALA A 423 -3.26 24.23 7.16
C ALA A 423 -4.12 24.64 5.94
N ARG A 424 -5.19 23.88 5.66
CA ARG A 424 -6.14 24.20 4.57
C ARG A 424 -6.98 25.43 4.92
N PHE A 425 -7.43 25.55 6.17
CA PHE A 425 -8.17 26.73 6.65
C PHE A 425 -7.30 27.99 6.62
N GLU A 426 -6.04 27.89 7.06
CA GLU A 426 -5.10 29.00 7.00
C GLU A 426 -4.83 29.45 5.55
N ALA A 427 -4.67 28.51 4.61
CA ALA A 427 -4.53 28.83 3.18
C ALA A 427 -5.76 29.54 2.61
N LEU A 428 -6.95 29.26 3.16
CA LEU A 428 -8.21 29.94 2.85
C LEU A 428 -8.40 31.27 3.61
N GLY A 429 -7.43 31.67 4.44
CA GLY A 429 -7.50 32.88 5.25
C GLY A 429 -8.45 32.81 6.45
N LEU A 430 -8.73 31.60 6.96
CA LEU A 430 -9.65 31.34 8.07
C LEU A 430 -8.94 30.62 9.21
N THR A 431 -9.28 30.99 10.45
CA THR A 431 -8.86 30.23 11.63
C THR A 431 -9.80 29.06 11.91
N LEU A 432 -9.31 28.02 12.59
CA LEU A 432 -10.15 26.89 13.04
C LEU A 432 -11.39 27.36 13.82
N GLN A 433 -11.22 28.38 14.66
CA GLN A 433 -12.30 28.93 15.48
C GLN A 433 -13.36 29.62 14.62
N GLU A 434 -12.96 30.42 13.62
CA GLU A 434 -13.89 31.07 12.68
C GLU A 434 -14.67 30.04 11.87
N VAL A 435 -14.01 28.97 11.40
CA VAL A 435 -14.68 27.88 10.69
C VAL A 435 -15.69 27.18 11.60
N TRP A 436 -15.30 26.80 12.82
CA TRP A 436 -16.17 26.09 13.75
C TRP A 436 -17.42 26.89 14.15
N LEU A 437 -17.28 28.21 14.31
CA LEU A 437 -18.42 29.09 14.61
C LEU A 437 -19.45 29.12 13.48
N ASN A 438 -19.03 28.91 12.23
CA ASN A 438 -19.90 28.90 11.04
C ASN A 438 -20.34 27.49 10.62
N VAL A 439 -19.68 26.45 11.12
CA VAL A 439 -20.08 25.05 10.91
C VAL A 439 -21.40 24.79 11.61
N LYS A 440 -22.48 24.64 10.82
CA LYS A 440 -23.80 24.24 11.29
C LYS A 440 -24.44 23.26 10.31
N PRO A 441 -25.25 22.28 10.77
CA PRO A 441 -26.10 21.51 9.86
C PRO A 441 -26.92 22.45 8.98
N ALA A 442 -27.02 22.12 7.69
CA ALA A 442 -27.71 22.98 6.75
C ALA A 442 -29.19 23.12 7.10
N PRO A 443 -29.76 24.34 7.16
CA PRO A 443 -31.19 24.53 7.39
C PRO A 443 -32.03 23.99 6.23
N VAL A 444 -31.48 24.03 5.01
CA VAL A 444 -31.99 23.33 3.83
C VAL A 444 -30.86 22.48 3.28
N ALA A 445 -30.99 21.15 3.45
CA ALA A 445 -29.98 20.21 3.03
C ALA A 445 -29.89 20.10 1.50
N ALA A 446 -28.68 19.91 1.00
CA ALA A 446 -28.39 19.63 -0.40
C ALA A 446 -29.05 18.32 -0.88
N ALA A 447 -29.40 17.42 0.05
CA ALA A 447 -30.26 16.26 -0.19
C ALA A 447 -31.55 16.59 -0.95
N THR A 448 -32.09 17.81 -0.82
CA THR A 448 -33.27 18.27 -1.57
C THR A 448 -33.06 18.43 -3.09
N LEU A 449 -31.81 18.32 -3.57
CA LEU A 449 -31.46 18.29 -4.99
C LEU A 449 -31.63 16.91 -5.62
N VAL A 450 -31.78 15.87 -4.79
CA VAL A 450 -31.99 14.47 -5.19
C VAL A 450 -33.44 14.09 -4.83
N PRO A 451 -34.33 13.94 -5.84
CA PRO A 451 -35.64 13.31 -5.66
C PRO A 451 -35.49 11.92 -5.02
N ASP A 452 -36.47 11.52 -4.20
CA ASP A 452 -36.58 10.16 -3.66
C ASP A 452 -35.29 9.65 -2.95
N ILE A 453 -34.53 10.57 -2.33
CA ILE A 453 -33.25 10.25 -1.67
C ILE A 453 -33.40 9.22 -0.53
N VAL A 454 -34.58 9.16 0.09
CA VAL A 454 -34.89 8.20 1.17
C VAL A 454 -35.01 6.79 0.61
N GLU A 455 -35.71 6.64 -0.52
CA GLU A 455 -35.83 5.38 -1.25
C GLU A 455 -34.45 4.93 -1.76
N LEU A 456 -33.68 5.85 -2.34
CA LEU A 456 -32.32 5.59 -2.82
C LEU A 456 -31.40 5.12 -1.68
N GLU A 457 -31.46 5.76 -0.51
CA GLU A 457 -30.73 5.34 0.67
C GLU A 457 -31.12 3.93 1.12
N ALA A 458 -32.43 3.62 1.14
CA ALA A 458 -32.93 2.32 1.54
C ALA A 458 -32.44 1.21 0.60
N GLU A 459 -32.45 1.44 -0.72
CA GLU A 459 -31.95 0.49 -1.71
C GLU A 459 -30.45 0.25 -1.56
N LEU A 460 -29.65 1.32 -1.45
CA LEU A 460 -28.21 1.21 -1.30
C LEU A 460 -27.82 0.55 0.03
N PHE A 461 -28.56 0.85 1.10
CA PHE A 461 -28.38 0.22 2.41
C PHE A 461 -28.73 -1.27 2.40
N ALA A 462 -29.77 -1.69 1.68
CA ALA A 462 -30.12 -3.11 1.52
C ALA A 462 -29.00 -3.89 0.81
N HIS A 463 -28.35 -3.30 -0.20
CA HIS A 463 -27.18 -3.88 -0.84
C HIS A 463 -26.00 -4.02 0.14
N PHE A 464 -25.76 -2.98 0.94
CA PHE A 464 -24.71 -2.98 1.96
C PHE A 464 -24.93 -4.06 3.04
N GLN A 465 -26.17 -4.23 3.51
CA GLN A 465 -26.55 -5.31 4.42
C GLN A 465 -26.30 -6.70 3.80
N THR A 466 -26.77 -6.90 2.57
CA THR A 466 -26.62 -8.19 1.86
C THR A 466 -25.15 -8.58 1.70
N LEU A 467 -24.29 -7.64 1.32
CA LEU A 467 -22.86 -7.88 1.16
C LEU A 467 -22.18 -8.19 2.50
N THR A 468 -22.55 -7.49 3.56
CA THR A 468 -22.04 -7.74 4.92
C THR A 468 -22.43 -9.14 5.40
N ASP A 469 -23.67 -9.55 5.17
CA ASP A 469 -24.16 -10.87 5.52
C ASP A 469 -23.46 -11.99 4.74
N LEU A 470 -23.23 -11.78 3.44
CA LEU A 470 -22.45 -12.71 2.62
C LEU A 470 -21.02 -12.87 3.15
N LEU A 471 -20.34 -11.76 3.44
CA LEU A 471 -18.99 -11.77 4.02
C LEU A 471 -18.96 -12.52 5.35
N ARG A 472 -19.94 -12.27 6.24
CA ARG A 472 -20.06 -12.97 7.52
C ARG A 472 -20.23 -14.48 7.33
N ARG A 473 -21.09 -14.91 6.39
CA ARG A 473 -21.28 -16.34 6.07
C ARG A 473 -20.01 -16.98 5.53
N VAL A 474 -19.29 -16.29 4.64
CA VAL A 474 -18.02 -16.77 4.08
C VAL A 474 -16.95 -16.91 5.16
N LEU A 475 -16.80 -15.91 6.03
CA LEU A 475 -15.84 -15.94 7.14
C LEU A 475 -16.17 -17.09 8.11
N LYS A 476 -17.44 -17.27 8.49
CA LYS A 476 -17.90 -18.38 9.34
C LYS A 476 -17.63 -19.74 8.70
N ALA A 477 -17.90 -19.90 7.40
CA ALA A 477 -17.63 -21.14 6.68
C ALA A 477 -16.12 -21.49 6.68
N LYS A 478 -15.27 -20.47 6.52
CA LYS A 478 -13.80 -20.61 6.56
C LYS A 478 -13.29 -21.02 7.94
N GLU A 479 -13.85 -20.44 9.02
CA GLU A 479 -13.54 -20.85 10.40
C GLU A 479 -13.95 -22.29 10.67
N THR A 480 -15.16 -22.67 10.22
CA THR A 480 -15.67 -24.04 10.41
C THR A 480 -14.79 -25.08 9.70
N GLN A 481 -14.34 -24.79 8.47
CA GLN A 481 -13.38 -25.65 7.74
C GLN A 481 -12.00 -25.73 8.40
N SER A 482 -11.51 -24.63 8.99
CA SER A 482 -10.25 -24.63 9.72
C SER A 482 -10.32 -25.42 11.04
N SER A 483 -11.50 -25.49 11.67
CA SER A 483 -11.73 -26.26 12.89
C SER A 483 -11.94 -27.76 12.67
N SER A 484 -12.33 -28.19 11.46
CA SER A 484 -12.48 -29.60 11.11
C SER A 484 -11.21 -30.26 10.56
N THR A 485 -10.11 -29.51 10.44
CA THR A 485 -8.79 -29.97 9.97
C THR A 485 -7.71 -29.95 11.05
N GLN A 486 -8.07 -29.56 12.28
CA GLN A 486 -7.33 -29.87 13.52
C GLN A 486 -7.95 -31.10 14.18
#